data_AF-A0A9E2KSR9-F1
#
_entry.id   AF-A0A9E2KSR9-F1
#
_cell.length_a   1.000
_cell.length_b   1.000
_cell.length_c   1.000
_cell.angle_alpha   90.00
_cell.angle_beta   90.00
_cell.angle_gamma   90.00
#
_symmetry.space_group_name_H-M   'P 1'
#
loop_
_entity.id
_entity.type
_entity.pdbx_description
1 polymer ?
#
loop_
_entity_poly.entity_id
_entity_poly.type
_entity_poly.pdbx_seq_one_letter_code
_entity_poly.pdbx_strand_id
1 'polypeptide(L)'
;MKYESLKALLYQDPENFDKNYQLRFNNSLAIKTGLQIYPYDKRHQKRINQSYELFYMPNAELAVLIEDVFQNTQKVERIRLKLPKIAEEQLFATNLVNELQSTNEIEGVQSTRKELNEVMKRVINK
;
A
#
# COMPACT_ATOMS: atom_id res chain seq x y z
N MET A 1 2.46 -10.37 22.34
CA MET A 1 2.48 -11.56 21.46
C MET A 1 2.60 -11.07 20.03
N LYS A 2 3.41 -11.74 19.21
CA LYS A 2 3.59 -11.41 17.79
C LYS A 2 2.32 -11.79 17.02
N TYR A 3 1.84 -10.91 16.13
CA TYR A 3 0.67 -11.21 15.31
C TYR A 3 1.00 -12.25 14.24
N GLU A 4 0.25 -13.35 14.21
CA GLU A 4 0.41 -14.41 13.21
C GLU A 4 -0.52 -14.18 12.02
N SER A 5 0.05 -14.19 10.81
CA SER A 5 -0.74 -14.05 9.57
C SER A 5 -1.67 -15.24 9.33
N LEU A 6 -2.79 -15.01 8.66
CA LEU A 6 -3.69 -16.09 8.22
C LEU A 6 -2.96 -17.12 7.33
N LYS A 7 -2.00 -16.66 6.52
CA LYS A 7 -1.16 -17.55 5.71
C LYS A 7 -0.35 -18.52 6.59
N ALA A 8 0.23 -18.04 7.68
CA ALA A 8 0.98 -18.88 8.61
C ALA A 8 0.06 -19.91 9.30
N LEU A 9 -1.12 -19.46 9.77
CA LEU A 9 -2.11 -20.34 10.37
C LEU A 9 -2.59 -21.43 9.41
N LEU A 10 -2.79 -21.11 8.13
CA LEU A 10 -3.16 -22.09 7.10
C LEU A 10 -2.14 -23.22 6.98
N TYR A 11 -0.85 -22.94 7.16
CA TYR A 11 0.20 -23.97 7.12
C TYR A 11 0.33 -24.75 8.43
N GLN A 12 0.06 -24.12 9.58
CA GLN A 12 0.21 -24.73 10.90
C GLN A 12 -0.98 -25.61 11.28
N ASP A 13 -2.21 -25.14 11.03
CA ASP A 13 -3.45 -25.83 11.35
C ASP A 13 -4.49 -25.59 10.23
N PRO A 14 -4.39 -26.34 9.13
CA PRO A 14 -5.32 -26.23 8.01
C PRO A 14 -6.76 -26.59 8.40
N GLU A 15 -6.96 -27.51 9.35
CA GLU A 15 -8.29 -27.99 9.74
C GLU A 15 -9.11 -26.90 10.43
N ASN A 16 -8.47 -26.08 11.27
CA ASN A 16 -9.13 -24.95 11.94
C ASN A 16 -8.97 -23.61 11.21
N PHE A 17 -8.43 -23.59 9.99
CA PHE A 17 -8.19 -22.34 9.25
C PHE A 17 -9.47 -21.52 9.07
N ASP A 18 -10.54 -22.14 8.58
CA ASP A 18 -11.81 -21.45 8.31
C ASP A 18 -12.41 -20.86 9.58
N LYS A 19 -12.33 -21.59 10.69
CA LYS A 19 -12.78 -21.10 12.01
C LYS A 19 -11.97 -19.86 12.45
N ASN A 20 -10.65 -19.90 12.31
CA ASN A 20 -9.78 -18.77 12.64
C ASN A 20 -10.02 -17.56 11.73
N TYR A 21 -10.21 -17.79 10.43
CA TYR A 21 -10.58 -16.75 9.49
C TYR A 21 -11.90 -16.09 9.90
N GLN A 22 -12.97 -16.87 10.12
CA GLN A 22 -14.28 -16.34 10.50
C GLN A 22 -14.24 -15.59 11.83
N LEU A 23 -13.48 -16.09 12.81
CA LEU A 23 -13.31 -15.41 14.10
C LEU A 23 -12.65 -14.04 13.94
N ARG A 24 -11.65 -13.92 13.05
CA ARG A 24 -10.99 -12.63 12.78
C ARG A 24 -11.86 -11.71 11.92
N PHE A 25 -12.52 -12.24 10.90
CA PHE A 25 -13.36 -11.46 9.99
C PHE A 25 -14.62 -10.89 10.68
N ASN A 26 -15.21 -11.66 11.60
CA ASN A 26 -16.39 -11.26 12.36
C ASN A 26 -16.05 -10.66 13.73
N ASN A 27 -14.77 -10.44 14.02
CA ASN A 27 -14.37 -9.76 15.26
C ASN A 27 -14.93 -8.33 15.27
N SER A 28 -15.42 -7.86 16.42
CA SER A 28 -15.95 -6.50 16.55
C SER A 28 -14.90 -5.40 16.30
N LEU A 29 -13.62 -5.71 16.49
CA LEU A 29 -12.51 -4.79 16.23
C LEU A 29 -11.99 -4.87 14.79
N ALA A 30 -12.43 -5.86 14.00
CA ALA A 30 -11.99 -6.00 12.62
C ALA A 30 -12.46 -4.80 11.78
N ILE A 31 -11.54 -4.20 11.05
CA ILE A 31 -11.86 -3.12 10.13
C ILE A 31 -11.98 -3.72 8.74
N LYS A 32 -13.21 -3.70 8.22
CA LYS A 32 -13.55 -4.08 6.85
C LYS A 32 -13.38 -2.86 5.95
N THR A 33 -12.64 -3.02 4.85
CA THR A 33 -12.27 -1.87 4.01
C THR A 33 -13.31 -1.55 2.94
N GLY A 34 -14.32 -2.41 2.73
CA GLY A 34 -15.26 -2.33 1.62
C GLY A 34 -14.68 -2.75 0.27
N LEU A 35 -13.37 -3.04 0.19
CA LEU A 35 -12.71 -3.48 -1.03
C LEU A 35 -12.82 -4.99 -1.19
N GLN A 36 -13.24 -5.43 -2.37
CA GLN A 36 -13.36 -6.85 -2.71
C GLN A 36 -12.14 -7.30 -3.51
N ILE A 37 -11.59 -8.46 -3.17
CA ILE A 37 -10.54 -9.13 -3.95
C ILE A 37 -11.05 -10.43 -4.55
N TYR A 38 -10.57 -10.73 -5.75
CA TYR A 38 -10.82 -11.99 -6.45
C TYR A 38 -9.50 -12.76 -6.51
N PRO A 39 -9.35 -13.84 -5.74
CA PRO A 39 -8.10 -14.59 -5.72
C PRO A 39 -7.76 -15.12 -7.11
N TYR A 40 -6.48 -15.16 -7.43
CA TYR A 40 -5.97 -15.76 -8.65
C TYR A 40 -5.42 -17.15 -8.35
N ASP A 41 -6.01 -18.17 -8.97
CA ASP A 41 -5.51 -19.53 -8.90
C ASP A 41 -4.31 -19.68 -9.83
N LYS A 42 -3.11 -19.71 -9.23
CA LYS A 42 -1.86 -19.87 -9.97
C LYS A 42 -1.74 -21.22 -10.67
N ARG A 43 -2.38 -22.29 -10.16
CA ARG A 43 -2.28 -23.64 -10.73
C ARG A 43 -3.10 -23.75 -12.01
N HIS A 44 -4.33 -23.23 -11.97
CA HIS A 44 -5.26 -23.27 -13.10
C HIS A 44 -5.25 -21.99 -13.96
N GLN A 45 -4.35 -21.05 -13.66
CA GLN A 45 -4.18 -19.75 -14.34
C GLN A 45 -5.49 -19.00 -14.56
N LYS A 46 -6.35 -18.98 -13.53
CA LYS A 46 -7.68 -18.36 -13.63
C LYS A 46 -8.04 -17.62 -12.35
N ARG A 47 -8.84 -16.55 -12.49
CA ARG A 47 -9.47 -15.91 -11.34
C ARG A 47 -10.54 -16.83 -10.76
N ILE A 48 -10.60 -16.89 -9.44
CA ILE A 48 -11.66 -17.59 -8.72
C ILE A 48 -12.90 -16.69 -8.73
N ASN A 49 -14.07 -17.26 -9.02
CA ASN A 49 -15.33 -16.51 -9.09
C ASN A 49 -15.90 -16.14 -7.70
N GLN A 50 -15.10 -16.29 -6.65
CA GLN A 50 -15.46 -15.96 -5.29
C GLN A 50 -14.68 -14.72 -4.88
N SER A 51 -15.40 -13.72 -4.36
CA SER A 51 -14.78 -12.52 -3.79
C SER A 51 -14.60 -12.65 -2.29
N TYR A 52 -13.59 -11.97 -1.78
CA TYR A 52 -13.33 -11.83 -0.36
C TYR A 52 -13.17 -10.36 -0.05
N GLU A 53 -13.83 -9.90 1.01
CA GLU A 53 -13.65 -8.53 1.48
C GLU A 53 -12.31 -8.40 2.21
N LEU A 54 -11.54 -7.38 1.86
CA LEU A 54 -10.33 -7.03 2.56
C LEU A 54 -10.67 -6.52 3.96
N PHE A 55 -9.95 -7.04 4.94
CA PHE A 55 -10.07 -6.62 6.32
C PHE A 55 -8.71 -6.69 7.00
N TYR A 56 -8.57 -5.98 8.12
CA TYR A 56 -7.42 -6.12 8.99
C TYR A 56 -7.84 -6.01 10.46
N MET A 57 -6.99 -6.55 11.32
CA MET A 57 -7.15 -6.46 12.76
C MET A 57 -6.25 -5.33 13.28
N PRO A 58 -6.81 -4.25 13.85
CA PRO A 58 -5.99 -3.28 14.54
C PRO A 58 -5.33 -3.96 15.74
N ASN A 59 -4.05 -3.65 15.95
CA ASN A 59 -3.28 -4.13 17.08
C ASN A 59 -2.30 -3.04 17.53
N ALA A 60 -1.69 -3.22 18.70
CA ALA A 60 -0.80 -2.21 19.27
C ALA A 60 0.41 -1.90 18.38
N GLU A 61 0.96 -2.90 17.68
CA GLU A 61 2.10 -2.72 16.78
C GLU A 61 1.71 -1.83 15.58
N LEU A 62 0.55 -2.07 14.97
CA LEU A 62 0.01 -1.22 13.91
C LEU A 62 -0.28 0.20 14.42
N ALA A 63 -0.81 0.35 15.63
CA ALA A 63 -1.08 1.66 16.21
C ALA A 63 0.21 2.48 16.40
N VAL A 64 1.30 1.85 16.89
CA VAL A 64 2.61 2.49 17.01
C VAL A 64 3.15 2.91 15.64
N LEU A 65 3.08 2.02 14.65
CA LEU A 65 3.53 2.34 13.29
C LEU A 65 2.76 3.50 12.66
N ILE A 66 1.43 3.55 12.86
CA ILE A 66 0.59 4.65 12.38
C ILE A 66 1.01 5.96 13.05
N GLU A 67 1.24 5.94 14.36
CA GLU A 67 1.68 7.12 15.11
C GLU A 67 3.06 7.60 14.61
N ASP A 68 4.00 6.69 14.39
CA ASP A 68 5.33 7.02 13.87
C ASP A 68 5.25 7.68 12.49
N VAL A 69 4.41 7.13 11.59
CA VAL A 69 4.14 7.74 10.28
C VAL A 69 3.57 9.15 10.45
N PHE A 70 2.57 9.31 11.31
CA PHE A 70 1.93 10.60 11.54
C PHE A 70 2.90 11.66 12.10
N GLN A 71 3.73 11.29 13.08
CA GLN A 71 4.75 12.17 13.64
C GLN A 71 5.80 12.57 12.61
N ASN A 72 6.21 11.64 11.75
CA ASN A 72 7.16 11.94 10.68
C ASN A 72 6.55 12.83 9.61
N THR A 73 5.30 12.61 9.21
CA THR A 73 4.56 13.51 8.31
C THR A 73 4.51 14.92 8.88
N GLN A 74 4.18 15.09 10.16
CA GLN A 74 4.18 16.41 10.79
C GLN A 74 5.55 17.09 10.77
N LYS A 75 6.64 16.34 10.99
CA LYS A 75 8.00 16.89 10.90
C LYS A 75 8.31 17.36 9.48
N VAL A 76 7.97 16.55 8.48
CA VAL A 76 8.14 16.90 7.05
C VAL A 76 7.36 18.17 6.72
N GLU A 77 6.09 18.25 7.10
CA GLU A 77 5.26 19.44 6.84
C GLU A 77 5.82 20.70 7.49
N ARG A 78 6.31 20.63 8.73
CA ARG A 78 6.94 21.77 9.40
C ARG A 78 8.19 22.26 8.69
N ILE A 79 8.95 21.36 8.07
CA ILE A 79 10.12 21.71 7.25
C ILE A 79 9.65 22.30 5.92
N ARG A 80 8.69 21.66 5.26
CA ARG A 80 8.09 22.11 3.99
C ARG A 80 7.58 23.55 4.08
N LEU A 81 6.91 23.93 5.16
CA LEU A 81 6.43 25.31 5.37
C LEU A 81 7.54 26.37 5.40
N LYS A 82 8.81 25.98 5.59
CA LYS A 82 9.97 26.89 5.56
C LYS A 82 10.66 26.92 4.19
N LEU A 83 10.30 26.02 3.27
CA LEU A 83 10.89 26.00 1.94
C LEU A 83 10.31 27.12 1.07
N PRO A 84 11.14 27.80 0.26
CA PRO A 84 10.65 28.66 -0.80
C PRO A 84 9.77 27.86 -1.79
N LYS A 85 8.71 28.50 -2.28
CA LYS A 85 7.76 27.88 -3.22
C LYS A 85 8.42 27.19 -4.42
N ILE A 86 9.45 27.81 -4.99
CA ILE A 86 10.18 27.23 -6.14
C ILE A 86 10.93 25.94 -5.79
N ALA A 87 11.44 25.82 -4.56
CA ALA A 87 12.09 24.61 -4.09
C ALA A 87 11.08 23.50 -3.80
N GLU A 88 9.89 23.87 -3.31
CA GLU A 88 8.79 22.94 -3.10
C GLU A 88 8.28 22.35 -4.42
N GLU A 89 8.05 23.19 -5.43
CA GLU A 89 7.64 22.76 -6.78
C GLU A 89 8.68 21.82 -7.41
N GLN A 90 9.97 22.17 -7.30
CA GLN A 90 11.05 21.32 -7.80
C GLN A 90 11.12 19.98 -7.06
N LEU A 91 10.94 19.98 -5.74
CA LEU A 91 10.93 18.77 -4.91
C LEU A 91 9.76 17.86 -5.31
N PHE A 92 8.57 18.42 -5.47
CA PHE A 92 7.39 17.70 -5.92
C PHE A 92 7.61 17.04 -7.29
N ALA A 93 8.06 17.81 -8.28
CA ALA A 93 8.32 17.30 -9.62
C ALA A 93 9.39 16.19 -9.62
N THR A 94 10.45 16.36 -8.84
CA THR A 94 11.53 15.37 -8.72
C THR A 94 11.01 14.07 -8.09
N ASN A 95 10.24 14.17 -6.99
CA ASN A 95 9.67 13.01 -6.32
C ASN A 95 8.68 12.27 -7.21
N LEU A 96 7.84 12.99 -7.95
CA LEU A 96 6.90 12.38 -8.88
C LEU A 96 7.62 11.63 -10.02
N VAL A 97 8.68 12.20 -10.59
CA VAL A 97 9.50 11.50 -11.60
C VAL A 97 10.18 10.27 -11.02
N ASN A 98 10.68 10.35 -9.78
CA ASN A 98 11.27 9.18 -9.10
C ASN A 98 10.24 8.07 -8.90
N GLU A 99 9.03 8.43 -8.45
CA GLU A 99 7.96 7.46 -8.17
C GLU A 99 7.47 6.79 -9.46
N LEU A 100 7.29 7.56 -10.53
CA LEU A 100 6.92 7.04 -11.85
C LEU A 100 7.99 6.10 -12.40
N GLN A 101 9.26 6.48 -12.28
CA GLN A 101 10.36 5.61 -12.71
C GLN A 101 10.37 4.31 -11.92
N SER A 102 10.27 4.40 -10.58
CA SER A 102 10.28 3.21 -9.72
C SER A 102 9.08 2.29 -9.99
N THR A 103 7.89 2.85 -10.25
CA THR A 103 6.70 2.07 -10.60
C THR A 103 6.88 1.36 -11.94
N ASN A 104 7.37 2.08 -12.95
CA ASN A 104 7.61 1.51 -14.28
C ASN A 104 8.67 0.40 -14.24
N GLU A 105 9.73 0.55 -13.44
CA GLU A 105 10.73 -0.50 -13.26
C GLU A 105 10.13 -1.77 -12.62
N ILE A 106 9.23 -1.62 -11.64
CA ILE A 106 8.49 -2.74 -11.02
C ILE A 106 7.57 -3.43 -12.04
N GLU A 107 6.93 -2.65 -12.92
CA GLU A 107 6.02 -3.15 -13.95
C GLU A 107 6.74 -3.65 -15.21
N GLY A 108 8.07 -3.52 -15.29
CA GLY A 108 8.89 -3.93 -16.44
C GLY A 108 8.78 -2.98 -17.65
N VAL A 109 8.28 -1.77 -17.43
CA VAL A 109 8.14 -0.72 -18.45
C VAL A 109 9.46 0.05 -18.56
N GLN A 110 10.09 -0.01 -19.73
CA GLN A 110 11.28 0.78 -20.00
C GLN A 110 10.92 2.26 -20.12
N SER A 111 11.45 3.07 -19.22
CA SER A 111 11.29 4.52 -19.26
C SER A 111 12.49 5.18 -18.60
N THR A 112 12.98 6.26 -19.21
CA THR A 112 14.12 7.02 -18.69
C THR A 112 13.65 8.24 -17.93
N ARG A 113 14.48 8.72 -16.99
CA ARG A 113 14.25 9.99 -16.29
C ARG A 113 14.04 11.17 -17.25
N LYS A 114 14.73 11.18 -18.39
CA LYS A 114 14.61 12.25 -19.38
C LYS A 114 13.22 12.26 -20.01
N GLU A 115 12.74 11.11 -20.48
CA GLU A 115 11.41 10.95 -21.06
C GLU A 115 10.32 11.35 -20.07
N LEU A 116 10.42 10.88 -18.81
CA LEU A 116 9.44 11.22 -17.77
C LEU A 116 9.42 12.73 -17.45
N ASN A 117 10.59 13.37 -17.39
CA ASN A 117 10.68 14.82 -17.21
C ASN A 117 10.06 15.60 -18.39
N GLU A 118 10.25 15.14 -19.63
CA GLU A 118 9.65 15.78 -20.81
C GLU A 118 8.12 15.66 -20.81
N VAL A 119 7.59 14.48 -20.48
CA VAL A 119 6.14 14.27 -20.34
C VAL A 119 5.58 15.15 -19.23
N MET A 120 6.23 15.19 -18.08
CA MET A 120 5.82 16.04 -16.95
C MET A 120 5.73 17.52 -17.32
N LYS A 121 6.72 18.06 -18.04
CA LYS A 121 6.69 19.45 -18.53
C LYS A 121 5.52 19.71 -19.48
N ARG A 122 5.15 18.74 -20.32
CA ARG A 122 4.00 18.87 -21.24
C ARG A 122 2.65 18.82 -20.52
N VAL A 123 2.55 18.06 -19.43
CA VAL A 123 1.31 17.87 -18.67
C VAL A 123 1.06 19.04 -17.71
N ILE A 124 2.10 19.55 -17.07
CA ILE A 124 1.99 20.65 -16.08
C ILE A 124 1.81 22.02 -16.74
N ASN A 125 2.35 22.23 -17.95
CA ASN A 125 2.26 23.51 -18.67
C ASN A 125 1.03 23.63 -19.60
N LYS A 126 -0.02 22.84 -19.37
CA LYS A 126 -1.32 22.94 -20.03
C LYS A 126 -2.33 23.64 -19.13
#